data_AF-A0A520CLW8-F1
#
_entry.id   AF-A0A520CLW8-F1
#
_cell.length_a   1.000
_cell.length_b   1.000
_cell.length_c   1.000
_cell.angle_alpha   90.00
_cell.angle_beta   90.00
_cell.angle_gamma   90.00
#
_symmetry.space_group_name_H-M   'P 1'
#
loop_
_entity.id
_entity.type
_entity.pdbx_description
1 polymer ?
#
loop_
_entity_poly.entity_id
_entity_poly.type
_entity_poly.pdbx_seq_one_letter_code
_entity_poly.pdbx_strand_id
1 'polypeptide(L)'
;MARHKNSIDHNRIDKLDKDFDGYLHYKDWDGKLLFLLRIENGQPVKRYSGLKSVASNSNATVATANSSAGNKKVMVRPVEDPHCYIISWDWYQDCYYETEESTEPYYCDAAVVYNVETVEIPCPPNDGGDGDGGGGPSVDPDECLGVLVFATGQCILDPPETPCTLAKNLLTNGDFKTNFNNIISNVAGSVEKGYTFKFSNNTFTEKTGTANAIDLNITSPVDGWFHNHRQNAGHYATFDMDDVGFIYQTYIDSNIINISNFVTGVATQYGTYLLKIDNINAFKAFGATNFSTGIKIEAIRSKFDDEIGIGIFSLGLDQKKATELALLKVLGSTSGLMLFEGNSNQTKWQARKKVLDEIVNTSCN
;
A
#
# COMPACT_ATOMS: atom_id res chain seq x y z
N MET A 1 20.66 4.05 -19.83
CA MET A 1 20.87 2.76 -20.52
C MET A 1 21.39 3.04 -21.93
N ALA A 2 22.45 2.37 -22.38
CA ALA A 2 22.95 2.56 -23.74
C ALA A 2 21.93 2.04 -24.77
N ARG A 3 21.52 2.87 -25.73
CA ARG A 3 20.62 2.44 -26.82
C ARG A 3 21.29 1.35 -27.65
N HIS A 4 20.70 0.16 -27.71
CA HIS A 4 21.06 -0.85 -28.69
C HIS A 4 20.77 -0.28 -30.10
N LYS A 5 21.79 -0.23 -30.96
CA LYS A 5 21.67 0.22 -32.35
C LYS A 5 20.83 -0.77 -33.15
N ASN A 6 19.50 -0.64 -33.12
CA ASN A 6 18.51 -1.19 -34.07
C ASN A 6 18.79 -2.61 -34.64
N SER A 7 19.46 -3.46 -33.88
CA SER A 7 19.87 -4.79 -34.28
C SER A 7 19.42 -5.74 -33.19
N ILE A 8 18.43 -6.57 -33.51
CA ILE A 8 17.95 -7.64 -32.63
C ILE A 8 18.80 -8.91 -32.77
N ASP A 9 19.81 -8.90 -33.67
CA ASP A 9 20.69 -10.05 -33.94
C ASP A 9 21.56 -10.43 -32.72
N HIS A 10 21.67 -9.53 -31.74
CA HIS A 10 22.42 -9.71 -30.49
C HIS A 10 21.56 -10.30 -29.36
N ASN A 11 20.23 -10.39 -29.52
CA ASN A 11 19.33 -10.90 -28.47
C ASN A 11 18.78 -12.27 -28.84
N ARG A 12 19.67 -13.17 -29.27
CA ARG A 12 19.36 -14.60 -29.31
C ARG A 12 19.83 -15.21 -27.98
N ILE A 13 19.09 -16.18 -27.46
CA ILE A 13 19.39 -16.86 -26.19
C ILE A 13 20.80 -17.48 -26.16
N ASP A 14 21.34 -17.82 -27.32
CA ASP A 14 22.70 -18.34 -27.51
C ASP A 14 23.77 -17.24 -27.70
N LYS A 15 23.37 -15.96 -27.67
CA LYS A 15 24.21 -14.79 -27.94
C LYS A 15 23.98 -13.63 -26.98
N LEU A 16 23.62 -13.91 -25.73
CA LEU A 16 23.52 -12.86 -24.71
C LEU A 16 24.88 -12.20 -24.49
N ASP A 17 24.87 -10.88 -24.27
CA ASP A 17 26.10 -10.13 -23.99
C ASP A 17 26.80 -10.67 -22.73
N LYS A 18 28.13 -10.62 -22.74
CA LYS A 18 28.96 -11.18 -21.66
C LYS A 18 28.79 -10.47 -20.32
N ASP A 19 28.18 -9.29 -20.30
CA ASP A 19 27.87 -8.52 -19.10
C ASP A 19 26.43 -8.76 -18.59
N PHE A 20 25.69 -9.68 -19.23
CA PHE A 20 24.36 -10.06 -18.78
C PHE A 20 24.44 -11.13 -17.68
N ASP A 21 24.12 -10.72 -16.45
CA ASP A 21 23.83 -11.58 -15.31
C ASP A 21 22.35 -11.43 -14.94
N GLY A 22 21.59 -12.52 -14.87
CA GLY A 22 20.16 -12.44 -14.57
C GLY A 22 19.39 -13.73 -14.77
N TYR A 23 18.07 -13.59 -14.96
CA TYR A 23 17.17 -14.70 -15.20
C TYR A 23 16.36 -14.49 -16.47
N LEU A 24 16.18 -15.56 -17.26
CA LEU A 24 15.31 -15.59 -18.41
C LEU A 24 14.12 -16.50 -18.13
N HIS A 25 12.92 -15.95 -18.24
CA HIS A 25 11.66 -16.68 -18.12
C HIS A 25 11.27 -17.25 -19.48
N TYR A 26 10.99 -18.55 -19.52
CA TYR A 26 10.40 -19.19 -20.69
C TYR A 26 8.96 -19.52 -20.37
N LYS A 27 8.05 -18.85 -21.05
CA LYS A 27 6.61 -19.04 -20.91
C LYS A 27 6.04 -19.64 -22.19
N ASP A 28 4.93 -20.36 -22.10
CA ASP A 28 4.15 -20.74 -23.27
C ASP A 28 3.28 -19.58 -23.78
N TRP A 29 2.51 -19.84 -24.84
CA TRP A 29 1.62 -18.86 -25.47
C TRP A 29 0.50 -18.36 -24.55
N ASP A 30 0.18 -19.11 -23.50
CA ASP A 30 -0.83 -18.76 -22.50
C ASP A 30 -0.20 -18.04 -21.28
N GLY A 31 1.10 -17.73 -21.35
CA GLY A 31 1.85 -17.04 -20.30
C GLY A 31 2.29 -17.94 -19.15
N LYS A 32 2.10 -19.26 -19.22
CA LYS A 32 2.50 -20.18 -18.16
C LYS A 32 4.01 -20.44 -18.20
N LEU A 33 4.68 -20.28 -17.06
CA LEU A 33 6.11 -20.57 -16.93
C LEU A 33 6.43 -22.05 -17.17
N LEU A 34 7.26 -22.31 -18.19
CA LEU A 34 7.77 -23.62 -18.53
C LEU A 34 9.06 -23.92 -17.75
N PHE A 35 10.00 -22.97 -17.76
CA PHE A 35 11.26 -23.04 -17.03
C PHE A 35 11.94 -21.67 -16.94
N LEU A 36 12.92 -21.58 -16.07
CA LEU A 36 13.70 -20.37 -15.81
C LEU A 36 15.19 -20.68 -15.99
N LEU A 37 15.91 -19.85 -16.72
CA LEU A 37 17.36 -19.97 -16.87
C LEU A 37 18.05 -18.88 -16.05
N ARG A 38 19.01 -19.26 -15.21
CA ARG A 38 19.99 -18.32 -14.64
C ARG A 38 21.10 -18.13 -15.65
N ILE A 39 21.38 -16.88 -15.99
CA ILE A 39 22.46 -16.48 -16.88
C ILE A 39 23.54 -15.82 -16.03
N GLU A 40 24.78 -16.21 -16.23
CA GLU A 40 25.95 -15.52 -15.72
C GLU A 40 26.96 -15.30 -16.85
N ASN A 41 27.50 -14.10 -16.95
CA ASN A 41 28.41 -13.67 -18.00
C ASN A 41 27.90 -14.00 -19.42
N GLY A 42 26.60 -13.77 -19.66
CA GLY A 42 25.95 -14.09 -20.93
C GLY A 42 25.79 -15.59 -21.23
N GLN A 43 26.05 -16.47 -20.26
CA GLN A 43 25.93 -17.93 -20.43
C GLN A 43 24.92 -18.54 -19.47
N PRO A 44 24.07 -19.48 -19.91
CA PRO A 44 23.15 -20.18 -19.02
C PRO A 44 23.92 -21.10 -18.07
N VAL A 45 23.86 -20.82 -16.76
CA VAL A 45 24.54 -21.62 -15.73
C VAL A 45 23.60 -22.58 -15.01
N LYS A 46 22.30 -22.31 -14.96
CA LYS A 46 21.34 -23.16 -14.25
C LYS A 46 19.95 -23.08 -14.87
N ARG A 47 19.24 -24.22 -14.93
CA ARG A 47 17.86 -24.32 -15.38
C ARG A 47 16.96 -24.81 -14.25
N TYR A 48 15.86 -24.10 -14.02
CA TYR A 48 14.82 -24.47 -13.06
C TYR A 48 13.58 -24.90 -13.85
N SER A 49 13.10 -26.13 -13.63
CA SER A 49 11.88 -26.61 -14.29
C SER A 49 10.65 -26.03 -13.60
N GLY A 50 9.74 -25.41 -14.35
CA GLY A 50 8.48 -24.85 -13.86
C GLY A 50 7.40 -25.89 -13.54
N LEU A 51 7.71 -27.20 -13.67
CA LEU A 51 6.73 -28.29 -13.55
C LEU A 51 6.37 -28.68 -12.11
N LYS A 52 6.79 -27.91 -11.11
CA LYS A 52 6.18 -27.93 -9.78
C LYS A 52 5.67 -26.55 -9.42
N SER A 53 4.78 -25.98 -10.25
CA SER A 53 3.83 -25.01 -9.71
C SER A 53 3.09 -25.73 -8.59
N VAL A 54 3.30 -25.32 -7.34
CA VAL A 54 2.50 -25.79 -6.21
C VAL A 54 1.05 -25.54 -6.63
N ALA A 55 0.32 -26.61 -6.95
CA ALA A 55 -1.11 -26.50 -7.18
C ALA A 55 -1.65 -25.82 -5.92
N SER A 56 -2.31 -24.69 -6.09
CA SER A 56 -3.09 -24.04 -5.04
C SER A 56 -4.10 -25.07 -4.52
N ASN A 57 -3.68 -25.87 -3.53
CA ASN A 57 -4.52 -26.82 -2.84
C ASN A 57 -5.40 -26.01 -1.89
N SER A 58 -6.47 -25.46 -2.45
CA SER A 58 -7.54 -24.75 -1.73
C SER A 58 -8.47 -25.70 -0.94
N ASN A 59 -8.10 -26.96 -0.76
CA ASN A 59 -8.86 -27.94 0.02
C ASN A 59 -8.00 -28.54 1.15
N ALA A 60 -7.66 -27.73 2.14
CA ALA A 60 -7.22 -28.24 3.44
C ALA A 60 -8.46 -28.74 4.21
N THR A 61 -8.73 -30.05 4.14
CA THR A 61 -9.70 -30.71 5.02
C THR A 61 -9.26 -30.55 6.47
N VAL A 62 -10.05 -29.83 7.26
CA VAL A 62 -9.89 -29.73 8.72
C VAL A 62 -10.15 -31.11 9.32
N ALA A 63 -9.09 -31.79 9.74
CA ALA A 63 -9.21 -33.00 10.53
C ALA A 63 -9.70 -32.64 11.94
N THR A 64 -10.93 -33.02 12.26
CA THR A 64 -11.49 -32.93 13.61
C THR A 64 -10.93 -34.07 14.45
N ALA A 65 -9.95 -33.77 15.30
CA ALA A 65 -9.46 -34.74 16.28
C ALA A 65 -10.34 -34.71 17.54
N ASN A 66 -11.27 -35.66 17.62
CA ASN A 66 -11.82 -36.10 18.89
C ASN A 66 -10.69 -36.74 19.71
N SER A 67 -10.27 -36.12 20.81
CA SER A 67 -9.55 -36.84 21.86
C SER A 67 -10.08 -36.47 23.23
N SER A 68 -10.76 -37.45 23.80
CA SER A 68 -11.13 -37.57 25.19
C SER A 68 -9.89 -37.81 26.07
N ALA A 69 -9.88 -37.13 27.22
CA ALA A 69 -9.17 -37.47 28.46
C ALA A 69 -7.62 -37.48 28.46
N GLY A 70 -7.08 -36.46 29.13
CA GLY A 70 -6.12 -36.66 30.22
C GLY A 70 -4.74 -37.21 29.86
N ASN A 71 -3.89 -36.36 29.28
CA ASN A 71 -2.47 -36.17 29.66
C ASN A 71 -1.85 -35.13 28.72
N LYS A 72 -1.19 -34.11 29.29
CA LYS A 72 -0.48 -33.06 28.53
C LYS A 72 0.64 -33.70 27.70
N LYS A 73 0.39 -33.92 26.40
CA LYS A 73 1.42 -34.21 25.40
C LYS A 73 1.77 -32.90 24.69
N VAL A 74 3.02 -32.48 24.83
CA VAL A 74 3.62 -31.44 23.99
C VAL A 74 3.64 -31.98 22.57
N MET A 75 2.90 -31.34 21.66
CA MET A 75 3.05 -31.59 20.23
C MET A 75 4.35 -30.92 19.77
N VAL A 76 5.41 -31.70 19.62
CA VAL A 76 6.54 -31.31 18.79
C VAL A 76 6.11 -31.55 17.36
N ARG A 77 5.67 -30.49 16.68
CA ARG A 77 5.48 -30.53 15.23
C ARG A 77 6.90 -30.65 14.62
N PRO A 78 7.17 -31.63 13.74
CA PRO A 78 8.43 -31.65 13.02
C PRO A 78 8.57 -30.30 12.31
N VAL A 79 9.73 -29.66 12.47
CA VAL A 79 10.07 -28.45 11.73
C VAL A 79 10.09 -28.87 10.27
N GLU A 80 9.05 -28.49 9.52
CA GLU A 80 9.03 -28.63 8.07
C GLU A 80 10.29 -27.92 7.53
N ASP A 81 11.02 -28.58 6.63
CA ASP A 81 12.23 -28.00 6.04
C ASP A 81 11.92 -26.58 5.53
N PRO A 82 12.83 -25.60 5.71
CA PRO A 82 12.58 -24.25 5.24
C PRO A 82 12.26 -24.29 3.74
N HIS A 83 11.12 -23.71 3.37
CA HIS A 83 10.74 -23.56 1.97
C HIS A 83 11.35 -22.26 1.43
N CYS A 84 12.13 -22.35 0.36
CA CYS A 84 12.66 -21.18 -0.34
C CYS A 84 11.80 -20.92 -1.58
N TYR A 85 11.58 -19.65 -1.89
CA TYR A 85 10.76 -19.25 -3.04
C TYR A 85 11.53 -18.24 -3.89
N ILE A 86 11.44 -18.39 -5.21
CA ILE A 86 11.70 -17.31 -6.15
C ILE A 86 10.37 -16.63 -6.41
N ILE A 87 10.29 -15.34 -6.08
CA ILE A 87 9.18 -14.47 -6.47
C ILE A 87 9.64 -13.69 -7.69
N SER A 88 8.91 -13.83 -8.77
CA SER A 88 9.12 -13.07 -10.00
C SER A 88 7.89 -12.22 -10.30
N TRP A 89 8.13 -11.01 -10.80
CA TRP A 89 7.12 -10.00 -11.03
C TRP A 89 7.29 -9.50 -12.45
N ASP A 90 6.23 -9.55 -13.25
CA ASP A 90 6.19 -8.83 -14.51
C ASP A 90 5.46 -7.51 -14.29
N TRP A 91 6.07 -6.43 -14.77
CA TRP A 91 5.53 -5.09 -14.67
C TRP A 91 5.65 -4.37 -16.01
N TYR A 92 4.77 -3.40 -16.24
CA TYR A 92 4.91 -2.44 -17.31
C TYR A 92 4.86 -1.03 -16.73
N GLN A 93 5.45 -0.08 -17.44
CA GLN A 93 5.44 1.33 -17.07
C GLN A 93 5.38 2.15 -18.35
N ASP A 94 4.38 3.00 -18.46
CA ASP A 94 4.26 3.92 -19.59
C ASP A 94 5.14 5.15 -19.32
N CYS A 95 6.01 5.48 -20.27
CA CYS A 95 6.94 6.60 -20.18
C CYS A 95 6.71 7.57 -21.34
N TYR A 96 6.73 8.85 -21.04
CA TYR A 96 6.44 9.96 -21.94
C TYR A 96 7.72 10.75 -22.20
N TYR A 97 7.97 11.02 -23.48
CA TYR A 97 9.15 11.70 -23.98
C TYR A 97 8.75 13.05 -24.56
N GLU A 98 9.59 14.06 -24.38
CA GLU A 98 9.29 15.43 -24.82
C GLU A 98 9.29 15.53 -26.35
N THR A 99 10.15 14.74 -26.99
CA THR A 99 10.26 14.59 -28.43
C THR A 99 10.58 13.14 -28.78
N GLU A 100 10.31 12.74 -30.03
CA GLU A 100 10.65 11.40 -30.53
C GLU A 100 12.15 11.10 -30.51
N GLU A 101 12.99 12.14 -30.51
CA GLU A 101 14.45 12.00 -30.48
C GLU A 101 14.98 11.77 -29.06
N SER A 102 14.24 12.19 -28.03
CA SER A 102 14.69 12.16 -26.64
C SER A 102 15.04 10.75 -26.17
N THR A 103 16.21 10.61 -25.54
CA THR A 103 16.70 9.36 -24.94
C THR A 103 16.20 9.14 -23.52
N GLU A 104 15.71 10.19 -22.87
CA GLU A 104 15.27 10.18 -21.48
C GLU A 104 13.81 10.65 -21.39
N PRO A 105 12.94 9.92 -20.67
CA PRO A 105 11.56 10.33 -20.49
C PRO A 105 11.49 11.50 -19.51
N TYR A 106 10.60 12.46 -19.77
CA TYR A 106 10.35 13.56 -18.81
C TYR A 106 9.36 13.13 -17.71
N TYR A 107 8.54 12.12 -17.99
CA TYR A 107 7.55 11.57 -17.07
C TYR A 107 7.37 10.08 -17.34
N CYS A 108 7.16 9.30 -16.29
CA CYS A 108 6.68 7.93 -16.39
C CYS A 108 5.53 7.74 -15.40
N ASP A 109 4.52 6.99 -15.81
CA ASP A 109 3.47 6.51 -14.93
C ASP A 109 4.06 5.59 -13.85
N ALA A 110 3.25 5.22 -12.86
CA ALA A 110 3.64 4.20 -11.90
C ALA A 110 3.84 2.85 -12.60
N ALA A 111 4.87 2.09 -12.22
CA ALA A 111 5.00 0.71 -12.67
C ALA A 111 3.79 -0.11 -12.18
N VAL A 112 3.11 -0.78 -13.12
CA VAL A 112 1.98 -1.66 -12.86
C VAL A 112 2.47 -3.09 -12.91
N VAL A 113 2.47 -3.76 -11.74
CA VAL A 113 2.70 -5.20 -11.66
C VAL A 113 1.43 -5.91 -12.12
N TYR A 114 1.53 -6.67 -13.20
CA TYR A 114 0.38 -7.38 -13.77
C TYR A 114 0.48 -8.90 -13.60
N ASN A 115 1.64 -9.41 -13.18
CA ASN A 115 1.82 -10.82 -12.90
C ASN A 115 2.82 -11.00 -11.74
N VAL A 116 2.50 -11.92 -10.82
CA VAL A 116 3.39 -12.35 -9.73
C VAL A 116 3.40 -13.87 -9.73
N GLU A 117 4.55 -14.45 -10.00
CA GLU A 117 4.76 -15.89 -9.99
C GLU A 117 5.68 -16.27 -8.84
N THR A 118 5.25 -17.25 -8.05
CA THR A 118 6.04 -17.83 -6.97
C THR A 118 6.43 -19.25 -7.35
N VAL A 119 7.74 -19.51 -7.42
CA VAL A 119 8.28 -20.83 -7.67
C VAL A 119 9.02 -21.29 -6.44
N GLU A 120 8.55 -22.37 -5.83
CA GLU A 120 9.28 -23.01 -4.74
C GLU A 120 10.56 -23.63 -5.28
N ILE A 121 11.69 -23.31 -4.66
CA ILE A 121 13.00 -23.88 -4.96
C ILE A 121 13.56 -24.57 -3.71
N PRO A 122 14.37 -25.62 -3.87
CA PRO A 122 15.12 -26.16 -2.76
C PRO A 122 15.98 -25.04 -2.15
N CYS A 123 15.92 -24.89 -0.83
CA CYS A 123 16.84 -23.98 -0.17
C CYS A 123 18.29 -24.40 -0.47
N PRO A 124 19.21 -23.43 -0.65
CA PRO A 124 20.62 -23.77 -0.72
C PRO A 124 20.95 -24.62 0.51
N PRO A 125 21.76 -25.69 0.36
CA PRO A 125 22.20 -26.46 1.50
C PRO A 125 22.77 -25.48 2.53
N ASN A 126 22.36 -25.65 3.80
CA ASN A 126 23.08 -25.02 4.88
C ASN A 126 24.48 -25.64 4.84
N ASP A 127 25.37 -24.99 4.10
CA ASP A 127 26.79 -25.24 4.14
C ASP A 127 27.26 -24.72 5.51
N GLY A 128 26.85 -25.45 6.56
CA GLY A 128 27.35 -25.34 7.91
C GLY A 128 28.81 -25.78 7.89
N GLY A 129 29.66 -24.91 7.33
CA GLY A 129 31.03 -24.80 7.75
C GLY A 129 31.00 -24.22 9.15
N ASP A 130 30.95 -25.11 10.15
CA ASP A 130 31.43 -24.82 11.50
C ASP A 130 32.88 -24.32 11.37
N GLY A 131 33.05 -23.01 11.33
CA GLY A 131 34.32 -22.35 11.06
C GLY A 131 34.37 -20.99 11.74
N ASP A 132 34.67 -21.04 13.04
CA ASP A 132 35.32 -20.03 13.87
C ASP A 132 35.30 -18.55 13.44
N GLY A 133 34.72 -17.73 14.32
CA GLY A 133 35.38 -16.53 14.82
C GLY A 133 35.68 -15.40 13.84
N GLY A 134 34.67 -14.64 13.44
CA GLY A 134 34.86 -13.35 12.78
C GLY A 134 33.75 -12.39 13.14
N GLY A 135 34.08 -11.30 13.85
CA GLY A 135 33.15 -10.23 14.19
C GLY A 135 32.50 -9.65 12.94
N GLY A 136 31.25 -10.05 12.69
CA GLY A 136 30.41 -9.44 11.67
C GLY A 136 29.91 -8.06 12.11
N PRO A 137 29.55 -7.19 11.16
CA PRO A 137 29.17 -5.81 11.43
C PRO A 137 27.96 -5.78 12.35
N SER A 138 28.12 -5.06 13.46
CA SER A 138 27.04 -4.58 14.32
C SER A 138 25.99 -3.90 13.43
N VAL A 139 24.91 -4.61 13.12
CA VAL A 139 23.72 -4.01 12.50
C VAL A 139 23.14 -3.04 13.53
N ASP A 140 22.98 -1.79 13.11
CA ASP A 140 22.51 -0.70 13.94
C ASP A 140 21.09 -1.02 14.43
N PRO A 141 20.84 -1.12 15.76
CA PRO A 141 19.56 -1.53 16.31
C PRO A 141 18.39 -0.57 16.00
N ASP A 142 18.66 0.60 15.40
CA ASP A 142 17.62 1.54 14.95
C ASP A 142 16.88 1.11 13.65
N GLU A 143 17.29 0.02 12.99
CA GLU A 143 16.53 -0.56 11.86
C GLU A 143 15.47 -1.60 12.24
N CYS A 144 15.32 -1.92 13.54
CA CYS A 144 14.31 -2.85 14.04
C CYS A 144 13.20 -2.15 14.85
N LEU A 145 12.49 -1.21 14.22
CA LEU A 145 11.24 -0.69 14.77
C LEU A 145 10.07 -1.65 14.46
N GLY A 146 10.04 -2.75 15.22
CA GLY A 146 8.90 -3.67 15.31
C GLY A 146 9.30 -5.15 15.42
N VAL A 147 9.04 -5.72 16.61
CA VAL A 147 8.92 -7.16 16.96
C VAL A 147 10.10 -7.82 17.72
N LEU A 148 9.72 -8.61 18.74
CA LEU A 148 10.54 -9.47 19.58
C LEU A 148 11.42 -10.44 18.77
N VAL A 149 12.65 -10.61 19.22
CA VAL A 149 13.71 -11.41 18.58
C VAL A 149 13.77 -12.81 19.23
N PHE A 150 13.79 -13.87 18.41
CA PHE A 150 14.25 -15.21 18.84
C PHE A 150 15.66 -15.50 18.29
N ALA A 151 16.38 -16.41 18.96
CA ALA A 151 17.82 -16.65 18.83
C ALA A 151 18.34 -17.16 17.46
N THR A 152 17.50 -17.23 16.42
CA THR A 152 17.87 -17.60 15.04
C THR A 152 17.79 -16.44 14.05
N GLY A 153 17.44 -15.22 14.50
CA GLY A 153 17.49 -14.01 13.66
C GLY A 153 16.42 -13.91 12.56
N GLN A 154 15.35 -14.71 12.60
CA GLN A 154 14.21 -14.57 11.69
C GLN A 154 13.05 -13.80 12.34
N CYS A 155 12.62 -12.71 11.71
CA CYS A 155 11.50 -11.87 12.13
C CYS A 155 10.16 -12.56 11.86
N ILE A 156 9.30 -12.71 12.88
CA ILE A 156 7.88 -13.07 12.68
C ILE A 156 7.06 -11.79 12.82
N LEU A 157 6.75 -11.14 11.71
CA LEU A 157 5.73 -10.09 11.70
C LEU A 157 4.36 -10.78 11.90
N ASP A 158 3.58 -10.32 12.89
CA ASP A 158 2.14 -10.51 12.79
C ASP A 158 1.73 -9.99 11.40
N PRO A 159 1.00 -10.78 10.60
CA PRO A 159 0.67 -10.37 9.26
C PRO A 159 0.03 -8.99 9.35
N PRO A 160 0.54 -7.98 8.62
CA PRO A 160 0.02 -6.62 8.72
C PRO A 160 -1.50 -6.69 8.56
N GLU A 161 -2.22 -6.11 9.52
CA GLU A 161 -3.68 -6.05 9.42
C GLU A 161 -4.02 -5.53 8.04
N THR A 162 -4.70 -6.36 7.24
CA THR A 162 -5.13 -5.90 5.92
C THR A 162 -5.87 -4.57 6.12
N PRO A 163 -5.76 -3.60 5.22
CA PRO A 163 -6.44 -2.32 5.38
C PRO A 163 -7.94 -2.45 5.69
N CYS A 164 -8.58 -3.52 5.20
CA CYS A 164 -9.95 -3.92 5.53
C CYS A 164 -10.15 -4.37 6.99
N THR A 165 -9.18 -5.07 7.60
CA THR A 165 -9.22 -5.47 9.01
C THR A 165 -9.26 -4.25 9.92
N LEU A 166 -8.41 -3.24 9.67
CA LEU A 166 -8.43 -2.01 10.47
C LEU A 166 -9.80 -1.31 10.36
N ALA A 167 -10.30 -1.12 9.14
CA ALA A 167 -11.62 -0.51 8.92
C ALA A 167 -12.72 -1.26 9.68
N LYS A 168 -12.66 -2.59 9.73
CA LYS A 168 -13.58 -3.42 10.52
C LYS A 168 -13.41 -3.22 12.03
N ASN A 169 -12.17 -3.17 12.52
CA ASN A 169 -11.86 -2.96 13.94
C ASN A 169 -12.38 -1.59 14.42
N LEU A 170 -12.24 -0.54 13.60
CA LEU A 170 -12.79 0.80 13.91
C LEU A 170 -14.30 0.76 14.16
N LEU A 171 -15.04 -0.07 13.41
CA LEU A 171 -16.49 -0.20 13.58
C LEU A 171 -16.91 -0.94 14.85
N THR A 172 -16.00 -1.71 15.44
CA THR A 172 -16.25 -2.38 16.72
C THR A 172 -15.97 -1.47 17.92
N ASN A 173 -15.24 -0.37 17.73
CA ASN A 173 -15.00 0.62 18.78
C ASN A 173 -16.22 1.53 18.93
N GLY A 174 -16.95 1.38 20.05
CA GLY A 174 -18.16 2.14 20.35
C GLY A 174 -17.94 3.66 20.45
N ASP A 175 -16.80 4.09 20.98
CA ASP A 175 -16.46 5.50 21.14
C ASP A 175 -16.03 6.13 19.82
N PHE A 176 -15.28 5.40 18.98
CA PHE A 176 -15.01 5.82 17.62
C PHE A 176 -16.32 6.04 16.85
N LYS A 177 -17.23 5.07 16.89
CA LYS A 177 -18.53 5.17 16.22
C LYS A 177 -19.36 6.34 16.74
N THR A 178 -19.38 6.55 18.06
CA THR A 178 -20.13 7.66 18.68
C THR A 178 -19.58 9.01 18.22
N ASN A 179 -18.27 9.21 18.31
CA ASN A 179 -17.64 10.47 17.92
C ASN A 179 -17.68 10.71 16.40
N PHE A 180 -17.55 9.66 15.59
CA PHE A 180 -17.70 9.78 14.13
C PHE A 180 -19.14 10.14 13.73
N ASN A 181 -20.16 9.59 14.42
CA ASN A 181 -21.56 9.99 14.24
C ASN A 181 -21.82 11.45 14.63
N ASN A 182 -21.12 11.98 15.65
CA ASN A 182 -21.20 13.40 15.98
C ASN A 182 -20.69 14.27 14.83
N ILE A 183 -19.61 13.86 14.17
CA ILE A 183 -19.05 14.54 13.00
C ILE A 183 -19.97 14.45 11.78
N ILE A 184 -20.57 13.29 11.52
CA ILE A 184 -21.59 13.13 10.47
C ILE A 184 -22.78 14.06 10.72
N SER A 185 -23.26 14.13 11.96
CA SER A 185 -24.38 15.00 12.32
C SER A 185 -24.02 16.49 12.19
N ASN A 186 -22.73 16.85 12.30
CA ASN A 186 -22.23 18.21 12.13
C ASN A 186 -22.01 18.62 10.67
N VAL A 187 -22.17 17.72 9.69
CA VAL A 187 -22.10 18.08 8.25
C VAL A 187 -23.11 19.18 7.90
N ALA A 188 -24.30 19.17 8.50
CA ALA A 188 -25.31 20.21 8.34
C ALA A 188 -25.06 21.47 9.21
N GLY A 189 -23.96 21.50 9.97
CA GLY A 189 -23.61 22.56 10.91
C GLY A 189 -23.01 23.81 10.27
N SER A 190 -22.76 24.83 11.11
CA SER A 190 -22.19 26.12 10.69
C SER A 190 -20.66 26.20 10.73
N VAL A 191 -19.99 25.17 11.26
CA VAL A 191 -18.53 25.09 11.39
C VAL A 191 -18.06 23.67 11.10
N GLU A 192 -16.79 23.54 10.71
CA GLU A 192 -16.11 22.25 10.69
C GLU A 192 -15.75 21.84 12.11
N LYS A 193 -15.94 20.56 12.41
CA LYS A 193 -15.53 19.93 13.65
C LYS A 193 -14.71 18.71 13.33
N GLY A 194 -13.86 18.33 14.27
CA GLY A 194 -13.10 17.11 14.18
C GLY A 194 -12.70 16.59 15.54
N TYR A 195 -12.11 15.41 15.54
CA TYR A 195 -11.54 14.78 16.71
C TYR A 195 -10.14 14.28 16.37
N THR A 196 -9.21 14.46 17.30
CA THR A 196 -7.99 13.65 17.35
C THR A 196 -8.20 12.54 18.38
N PHE A 197 -7.60 11.37 18.17
CA PHE A 197 -7.83 10.25 19.08
C PHE A 197 -6.62 9.35 19.34
N LYS A 198 -6.68 8.65 20.46
CA LYS A 198 -5.74 7.60 20.88
C LYS A 198 -6.53 6.36 21.30
N PHE A 199 -6.24 5.19 20.73
CA PHE A 199 -6.92 3.93 21.05
C PHE A 199 -6.48 3.36 22.40
N SER A 200 -5.21 3.56 22.77
CA SER A 200 -4.62 2.98 23.99
C SER A 200 -5.37 3.36 25.28
N ASN A 201 -5.91 4.57 25.33
CA ASN A 201 -6.69 5.10 26.45
C ASN A 201 -8.08 5.59 26.03
N ASN A 202 -8.48 5.26 24.80
CA ASN A 202 -9.80 5.60 24.24
C ASN A 202 -10.16 7.09 24.39
N THR A 203 -9.18 7.97 24.19
CA THR A 203 -9.34 9.42 24.33
C THR A 203 -9.65 10.04 22.98
N PHE A 204 -10.71 10.85 22.94
CA PHE A 204 -11.12 11.65 21.77
C PHE A 204 -11.15 13.12 22.18
N THR A 205 -10.39 13.96 21.48
CA THR A 205 -10.29 15.40 21.76
C THR A 205 -10.98 16.17 20.64
N GLU A 206 -12.14 16.76 20.92
CA GLU A 206 -12.87 17.58 19.95
C GLU A 206 -12.07 18.84 19.60
N LYS A 207 -12.11 19.20 18.33
CA LYS A 207 -11.58 20.43 17.74
C LYS A 207 -12.71 21.11 16.99
N THR A 208 -12.93 22.38 17.27
CA THR A 208 -13.90 23.20 16.56
C THR A 208 -13.15 24.18 15.69
N GLY A 209 -13.40 24.11 14.39
CA GLY A 209 -12.84 25.01 13.40
C GLY A 209 -13.72 26.21 13.14
N THR A 210 -13.58 26.73 11.92
CA THR A 210 -14.34 27.84 11.36
C THR A 210 -15.35 27.32 10.34
N ALA A 211 -15.94 28.24 9.58
CA ALA A 211 -16.83 27.91 8.49
C ALA A 211 -16.18 27.07 7.37
N ASN A 212 -14.88 27.22 7.12
CA ASN A 212 -14.23 26.67 5.92
C ASN A 212 -12.87 26.01 6.21
N ALA A 213 -12.53 25.83 7.48
CA ALA A 213 -11.25 25.27 7.88
C ALA A 213 -11.31 24.79 9.31
N ILE A 214 -10.62 23.71 9.59
CA ILE A 214 -10.35 23.22 10.94
C ILE A 214 -8.84 23.13 11.16
N ASP A 215 -8.39 23.63 12.31
CA ASP A 215 -7.04 23.37 12.81
C ASP A 215 -7.12 22.30 13.91
N LEU A 216 -6.60 21.11 13.59
CA LEU A 216 -6.57 20.00 14.54
C LEU A 216 -5.48 20.20 15.61
N ASN A 217 -4.46 21.03 15.34
CA ASN A 217 -3.33 21.35 16.22
C ASN A 217 -2.78 20.11 16.96
N ILE A 218 -2.27 19.15 16.18
CA ILE A 218 -1.71 17.89 16.70
C ILE A 218 -0.30 18.18 17.22
N THR A 219 -0.20 18.41 18.53
CA THR A 219 1.07 18.68 19.24
C THR A 219 1.61 17.47 20.01
N SER A 220 0.91 16.34 19.95
CA SER A 220 1.33 15.09 20.59
C SER A 220 0.95 13.90 19.73
N PRO A 221 1.63 12.74 19.86
CA PRO A 221 1.34 11.57 19.05
C PRO A 221 -0.12 11.10 19.15
N VAL A 222 -0.73 10.76 18.01
CA VAL A 222 -2.12 10.27 17.88
C VAL A 222 -2.18 8.95 17.10
N ASP A 223 -3.28 8.21 17.26
CA ASP A 223 -3.62 7.06 16.43
C ASP A 223 -4.42 7.45 15.19
N GLY A 224 -4.94 8.68 15.15
CA GLY A 224 -5.65 9.21 14.01
C GLY A 224 -6.45 10.47 14.31
N TRP A 225 -7.19 10.92 13.31
CA TRP A 225 -8.11 12.05 13.42
C TRP A 225 -9.22 11.97 12.39
N PHE A 226 -10.33 12.65 12.61
CA PHE A 226 -11.35 12.82 11.59
C PHE A 226 -12.08 14.15 11.74
N HIS A 227 -12.59 14.70 10.64
CA HIS A 227 -13.35 15.94 10.61
C HIS A 227 -14.54 15.85 9.65
N ASN A 228 -15.35 16.91 9.59
CA ASN A 228 -16.38 17.06 8.58
C ASN A 228 -16.09 18.21 7.62
N HIS A 229 -16.52 18.03 6.38
CA HIS A 229 -16.80 19.13 5.45
C HIS A 229 -18.25 19.55 5.64
N ARG A 230 -18.53 20.86 5.55
CA ARG A 230 -19.89 21.37 5.70
C ARG A 230 -20.71 21.20 4.43
N GLN A 231 -22.03 21.17 4.61
CA GLN A 231 -23.02 21.28 3.54
C GLN A 231 -23.11 22.72 3.02
N ASN A 232 -22.08 23.18 2.30
CA ASN A 232 -22.12 24.42 1.52
C ASN A 232 -21.57 24.19 0.12
N ALA A 233 -21.93 25.07 -0.81
CA ALA A 233 -21.31 25.11 -2.13
C ALA A 233 -19.81 25.36 -2.00
N GLY A 234 -18.99 24.52 -2.63
CA GLY A 234 -17.54 24.66 -2.67
C GLY A 234 -16.74 23.64 -1.87
N HIS A 235 -17.36 22.86 -0.98
CA HIS A 235 -16.64 21.77 -0.29
C HIS A 235 -16.52 20.52 -1.16
N TYR A 236 -15.34 19.90 -1.10
CA TYR A 236 -15.05 18.64 -1.78
C TYR A 236 -15.86 17.48 -1.20
N ALA A 237 -16.19 16.51 -2.06
CA ALA A 237 -16.99 15.35 -1.67
C ALA A 237 -16.24 14.32 -0.81
N THR A 238 -14.91 14.37 -0.83
CA THR A 238 -13.96 13.54 -0.08
C THR A 238 -12.82 14.44 0.43
N PHE A 239 -11.74 13.85 0.93
CA PHE A 239 -10.51 14.54 1.32
C PHE A 239 -10.00 15.46 0.22
N ASP A 240 -9.52 16.64 0.63
CA ASP A 240 -8.77 17.53 -0.24
C ASP A 240 -7.25 17.30 -0.11
N MET A 241 -6.45 18.08 -0.83
CA MET A 241 -4.99 17.94 -0.77
C MET A 241 -4.40 18.52 0.52
N ASP A 242 -5.13 19.34 1.25
CA ASP A 242 -4.69 19.85 2.56
C ASP A 242 -4.82 18.80 3.63
N ASP A 243 -5.90 18.04 3.60
CA ASP A 243 -6.07 16.85 4.42
C ASP A 243 -4.91 15.86 4.20
N VAL A 244 -4.61 15.54 2.93
CA VAL A 244 -3.51 14.61 2.58
C VAL A 244 -2.15 15.17 3.00
N GLY A 245 -1.92 16.46 2.77
CA GLY A 245 -0.71 17.16 3.23
C GLY A 245 -0.58 17.15 4.75
N PHE A 246 -1.70 17.28 5.48
CA PHE A 246 -1.73 17.24 6.93
C PHE A 246 -1.41 15.84 7.49
N ILE A 247 -1.79 14.77 6.78
CA ILE A 247 -1.33 13.40 7.12
C ILE A 247 0.20 13.34 7.04
N TYR A 248 0.78 13.86 5.95
CA TYR A 248 2.24 13.86 5.77
C TYR A 248 2.94 14.74 6.81
N GLN A 249 2.39 15.90 7.13
CA GLN A 249 2.90 16.77 8.20
C GLN A 249 2.90 16.04 9.55
N THR A 250 1.79 15.39 9.90
CA THR A 250 1.68 14.59 11.14
C THR A 250 2.73 13.48 11.19
N TYR A 251 3.04 12.86 10.05
CA TYR A 251 4.08 11.85 9.94
C TYR A 251 5.50 12.44 10.16
N ILE A 252 5.87 13.52 9.47
CA ILE A 252 7.22 14.11 9.60
C ILE A 252 7.47 14.72 10.99
N ASP A 253 6.42 15.19 11.66
CA ASP A 253 6.49 15.69 13.03
C ASP A 253 6.59 14.56 14.07
N SER A 254 6.65 13.30 13.64
CA SER A 254 6.66 12.12 14.51
C SER A 254 5.45 12.04 15.44
N ASN A 255 4.30 12.56 14.98
CA ASN A 255 3.05 12.61 15.74
C ASN A 255 2.10 11.44 15.42
N ILE A 256 2.58 10.40 14.74
CA ILE A 256 1.83 9.15 14.52
C ILE A 256 2.36 8.09 15.49
N ILE A 257 1.52 7.59 16.40
CA ILE A 257 1.90 6.56 17.40
C ILE A 257 2.28 5.26 16.71
N ASN A 258 1.43 4.77 15.82
CA ASN A 258 1.64 3.54 15.08
C ASN A 258 1.11 3.71 13.65
N ILE A 259 2.03 3.77 12.68
CA ILE A 259 1.73 3.94 11.25
C ILE A 259 0.78 2.83 10.74
N SER A 260 0.97 1.59 11.18
CA SER A 260 0.12 0.46 10.76
C SER A 260 -1.32 0.58 11.24
N ASN A 261 -1.57 1.31 12.33
CA ASN A 261 -2.91 1.54 12.89
C ASN A 261 -3.45 2.94 12.61
N PHE A 262 -2.64 3.81 11.98
CA PHE A 262 -3.02 5.17 11.70
C PHE A 262 -4.15 5.24 10.67
N VAL A 263 -5.19 5.99 10.99
CA VAL A 263 -6.33 6.21 10.10
C VAL A 263 -6.84 7.63 10.23
N THR A 264 -7.25 8.22 9.11
CA THR A 264 -7.96 9.48 9.11
C THR A 264 -9.33 9.33 8.47
N GLY A 265 -10.26 10.21 8.83
CA GLY A 265 -11.61 10.17 8.32
C GLY A 265 -12.16 11.54 7.95
N VAL A 266 -13.02 11.58 6.95
CA VAL A 266 -13.79 12.77 6.62
C VAL A 266 -15.27 12.41 6.42
N ALA A 267 -16.16 13.20 7.02
CA ALA A 267 -17.59 13.13 6.75
C ALA A 267 -18.03 14.33 5.90
N THR A 268 -18.74 14.08 4.81
CA THR A 268 -19.24 15.13 3.92
C THR A 268 -20.73 14.92 3.69
N GLN A 269 -21.38 15.86 3.00
CA GLN A 269 -22.78 15.67 2.58
C GLN A 269 -22.96 14.55 1.55
N TYR A 270 -21.86 14.07 0.96
CA TYR A 270 -21.86 13.05 -0.09
C TYR A 270 -21.55 11.65 0.45
N GLY A 271 -20.91 11.54 1.62
CA GLY A 271 -20.53 10.26 2.20
C GLY A 271 -19.53 10.39 3.34
N THR A 272 -19.01 9.24 3.77
CA THR A 272 -17.95 9.17 4.78
C THR A 272 -16.78 8.38 4.21
N TYR A 273 -15.58 8.90 4.39
CA TYR A 273 -14.37 8.32 3.81
C TYR A 273 -13.31 8.13 4.88
N LEU A 274 -12.44 7.12 4.69
CA LEU A 274 -11.22 6.96 5.48
C LEU A 274 -10.01 6.93 4.55
N LEU A 275 -8.88 7.45 5.02
CA LEU A 275 -7.57 7.24 4.44
C LEU A 275 -6.67 6.47 5.43
N LYS A 276 -5.91 5.53 4.89
CA LYS A 276 -4.93 4.74 5.64
C LYS A 276 -3.61 4.71 4.88
N ILE A 277 -2.50 4.72 5.61
CA ILE A 277 -1.17 4.42 5.06
C ILE A 277 -1.06 2.90 4.88
N ASP A 278 -1.03 2.45 3.63
CA ASP A 278 -0.89 1.04 3.24
C ASP A 278 0.57 0.68 2.95
N ASN A 279 1.32 1.60 2.35
CA ASN A 279 2.75 1.43 2.08
C ASN A 279 3.53 2.66 2.56
N ILE A 280 4.22 2.53 3.69
CA ILE A 280 4.94 3.64 4.31
C ILE A 280 6.07 4.19 3.42
N ASN A 281 6.77 3.35 2.66
CA ASN A 281 7.87 3.82 1.82
C ASN A 281 7.34 4.65 0.63
N ALA A 282 6.27 4.18 0.00
CA ALA A 282 5.56 4.92 -1.03
C ALA A 282 4.99 6.25 -0.48
N PHE A 283 4.39 6.20 0.72
CA PHE A 283 3.86 7.38 1.39
C PHE A 283 4.92 8.45 1.71
N LYS A 284 6.09 8.04 2.23
CA LYS A 284 7.22 8.95 2.45
C LYS A 284 7.65 9.64 1.15
N ALA A 285 7.82 8.87 0.08
CA ALA A 285 8.27 9.38 -1.22
C ALA A 285 7.25 10.32 -1.86
N PHE A 286 5.96 9.95 -1.84
CA PHE A 286 4.86 10.78 -2.32
C PHE A 286 4.76 12.08 -1.51
N GLY A 287 4.85 11.98 -0.19
CA GLY A 287 4.86 13.09 0.73
C GLY A 287 5.97 14.11 0.45
N ALA A 288 7.22 13.64 0.36
CA ALA A 288 8.37 14.49 0.08
C ALA A 288 8.31 15.13 -1.33
N THR A 289 7.70 14.43 -2.30
CA THR A 289 7.56 14.93 -3.66
C THR A 289 6.56 16.09 -3.72
N ASN A 290 5.44 15.99 -2.98
CA ASN A 290 4.28 16.88 -3.18
C ASN A 290 4.03 17.87 -2.04
N PHE A 291 4.53 17.64 -0.82
CA PHE A 291 4.17 18.44 0.36
C PHE A 291 5.37 19.04 1.09
N SER A 292 6.59 18.94 0.54
CA SER A 292 7.80 19.43 1.24
C SER A 292 8.01 20.94 1.20
N THR A 293 7.30 21.66 0.32
CA THR A 293 7.39 23.12 0.17
C THR A 293 6.03 23.69 -0.25
N GLY A 294 5.79 24.99 0.02
CA GLY A 294 4.56 25.65 -0.39
C GLY A 294 4.28 25.55 -1.90
N ILE A 295 5.30 25.69 -2.76
CA ILE A 295 5.14 25.56 -4.22
C ILE A 295 4.65 24.16 -4.62
N LYS A 296 5.17 23.11 -3.98
CA LYS A 296 4.75 21.72 -4.26
C LYS A 296 3.31 21.48 -3.79
N ILE A 297 2.94 22.04 -2.64
CA ILE A 297 1.58 22.00 -2.10
C ILE A 297 0.60 22.65 -3.08
N GLU A 298 0.89 23.86 -3.56
CA GLU A 298 0.06 24.52 -4.57
C GLU A 298 -0.03 23.72 -5.88
N ALA A 299 1.07 23.10 -6.32
CA ALA A 299 1.08 22.30 -7.54
C ALA A 299 0.17 21.06 -7.43
N ILE A 300 0.18 20.35 -6.30
CA ILE A 300 -0.69 19.18 -6.11
C ILE A 300 -2.15 19.59 -5.90
N ARG A 301 -2.42 20.72 -5.22
CA ARG A 301 -3.77 21.31 -5.13
C ARG A 301 -4.33 21.63 -6.52
N SER A 302 -3.57 22.35 -7.34
CA SER A 302 -3.98 22.68 -8.71
C SER A 302 -4.24 21.43 -9.54
N LYS A 303 -3.38 20.41 -9.45
CA LYS A 303 -3.59 19.14 -10.15
C LYS A 303 -4.89 18.46 -9.72
N PHE A 304 -5.20 18.48 -8.43
CA PHE A 304 -6.45 17.91 -7.92
C PHE A 304 -7.67 18.66 -8.45
N ASP A 305 -7.64 19.99 -8.45
CA ASP A 305 -8.71 20.82 -9.00
C ASP A 305 -8.90 20.63 -10.51
N ASP A 306 -7.80 20.51 -11.25
CA ASP A 306 -7.81 20.24 -12.69
C ASP A 306 -8.48 18.89 -12.99
N GLU A 307 -8.15 17.84 -12.22
CA GLU A 307 -8.77 16.52 -12.37
C GLU A 307 -10.27 16.52 -12.02
N ILE A 308 -10.70 17.35 -11.06
CA ILE A 308 -12.13 17.58 -10.78
C ILE A 308 -12.79 18.24 -11.99
N GLY A 309 -12.15 19.28 -12.55
CA GLY A 309 -12.63 19.96 -13.75
C GLY A 309 -12.76 19.01 -14.94
N ILE A 310 -11.77 18.14 -15.17
CA ILE A 310 -11.83 17.09 -16.21
C ILE A 310 -13.01 16.16 -15.95
N GLY A 311 -13.19 15.68 -14.71
CA GLY A 311 -14.30 14.81 -14.34
C GLY A 311 -15.67 15.43 -14.63
N ILE A 312 -15.87 16.69 -14.28
CA ILE A 312 -17.16 17.39 -14.47
C ILE A 312 -17.37 17.75 -15.95
N PHE A 313 -16.42 18.45 -16.57
CA PHE A 313 -16.64 19.07 -17.88
C PHE A 313 -16.34 18.13 -19.05
N SER A 314 -15.39 17.21 -18.91
CA SER A 314 -15.00 16.30 -20.00
C SER A 314 -15.70 14.95 -19.89
N LEU A 315 -15.90 14.42 -18.68
CA LEU A 315 -16.50 13.10 -18.45
C LEU A 315 -17.99 13.17 -18.05
N GLY A 316 -18.53 14.36 -17.77
CA GLY A 316 -19.93 14.53 -17.40
C GLY A 316 -20.30 13.89 -16.05
N LEU A 317 -19.32 13.73 -15.15
CA LEU A 317 -19.53 13.17 -13.82
C LEU A 317 -20.20 14.20 -12.89
N ASP A 318 -21.00 13.70 -11.94
CA ASP A 318 -21.46 14.54 -10.83
C ASP A 318 -20.28 14.93 -9.91
N GLN A 319 -20.48 15.97 -9.07
CA GLN A 319 -19.44 16.47 -8.17
C GLN A 319 -18.83 15.37 -7.29
N LYS A 320 -19.65 14.45 -6.75
CA LYS A 320 -19.16 13.37 -5.87
C LYS A 320 -18.19 12.48 -6.62
N LYS A 321 -18.62 11.94 -7.76
CA LYS A 321 -17.79 11.03 -8.57
C LYS A 321 -16.56 11.73 -9.13
N ALA A 322 -16.68 12.99 -9.55
CA ALA A 322 -15.56 13.76 -10.07
C ALA A 322 -14.48 13.97 -9.00
N THR A 323 -14.86 14.39 -7.79
CA THR A 323 -13.91 14.55 -6.68
C THR A 323 -13.31 13.22 -6.23
N GLU A 324 -14.10 12.15 -6.12
CA GLU A 324 -13.57 10.82 -5.78
C GLU A 324 -12.56 10.32 -6.82
N LEU A 325 -12.87 10.46 -8.11
CA LEU A 325 -11.98 10.05 -9.19
C LEU A 325 -10.70 10.90 -9.20
N ALA A 326 -10.82 12.21 -9.03
CA ALA A 326 -9.68 13.12 -8.95
C ALA A 326 -8.75 12.74 -7.80
N LEU A 327 -9.29 12.43 -6.62
CA LEU A 327 -8.50 12.01 -5.46
C LEU A 327 -7.75 10.72 -5.79
N LEU A 328 -8.43 9.73 -6.34
CA LEU A 328 -7.79 8.46 -6.72
C LEU A 328 -6.73 8.63 -7.83
N LYS A 329 -6.91 9.56 -8.76
CA LYS A 329 -5.93 9.89 -9.81
C LYS A 329 -4.69 10.56 -9.23
N VAL A 330 -4.86 11.51 -8.32
CA VAL A 330 -3.74 12.23 -7.69
C VAL A 330 -2.97 11.31 -6.73
N LEU A 331 -3.67 10.51 -5.94
CA LEU A 331 -3.04 9.53 -5.06
C LEU A 331 -2.32 8.42 -5.87
N GLY A 332 -2.97 7.87 -6.89
CA GLY A 332 -2.42 6.77 -7.68
C GLY A 332 -2.00 5.55 -6.84
N SER A 333 -1.29 4.61 -7.45
CA SER A 333 -0.70 3.47 -6.73
C SER A 333 0.58 3.83 -5.97
N THR A 334 1.18 4.99 -6.25
CA THR A 334 2.47 5.43 -5.70
C THR A 334 2.36 6.26 -4.43
N SER A 335 1.16 6.73 -4.05
CA SER A 335 0.99 7.46 -2.79
C SER A 335 1.19 6.62 -1.54
N GLY A 336 1.06 5.29 -1.64
CA GLY A 336 0.99 4.44 -0.46
C GLY A 336 -0.23 4.70 0.44
N LEU A 337 -1.21 5.47 -0.02
CA LEU A 337 -2.47 5.71 0.66
C LEU A 337 -3.59 4.87 0.04
N MET A 338 -4.50 4.39 0.88
CA MET A 338 -5.70 3.67 0.46
C MET A 338 -6.96 4.39 0.94
N LEU A 339 -7.88 4.63 0.01
CA LEU A 339 -9.17 5.27 0.27
C LEU A 339 -10.25 4.22 0.55
N PHE A 340 -11.06 4.46 1.58
CA PHE A 340 -12.24 3.67 1.89
C PHE A 340 -13.47 4.57 1.86
N GLU A 341 -14.60 4.03 1.40
CA GLU A 341 -15.91 4.66 1.56
C GLU A 341 -16.80 3.82 2.46
N GLY A 342 -17.42 4.50 3.41
CA GLY A 342 -18.38 3.95 4.34
C GLY A 342 -19.79 4.05 3.78
N ASN A 343 -20.60 3.03 4.03
CA ASN A 343 -22.04 3.16 3.78
C ASN A 343 -22.69 4.14 4.77
N SER A 344 -23.95 4.50 4.54
CA SER A 344 -24.64 5.58 5.28
C SER A 344 -24.67 5.44 6.81
N ASN A 345 -24.58 4.21 7.34
CA ASN A 345 -24.58 3.92 8.77
C ASN A 345 -23.22 3.41 9.29
N GLN A 346 -22.17 3.52 8.46
CA GLN A 346 -20.80 3.12 8.78
C GLN A 346 -20.75 1.71 9.37
N THR A 347 -21.46 0.76 8.74
CA THR A 347 -21.40 -0.66 9.09
C THR A 347 -20.58 -1.46 8.08
N LYS A 348 -20.35 -0.88 6.91
CA LYS A 348 -19.58 -1.47 5.81
C LYS A 348 -18.64 -0.43 5.23
N TRP A 349 -17.42 -0.86 4.96
CA TRP A 349 -16.41 -0.09 4.25
C TRP A 349 -16.06 -0.81 2.95
N GLN A 350 -15.80 -0.03 1.91
CA GLN A 350 -15.33 -0.52 0.62
C GLN A 350 -14.04 0.21 0.26
N ALA A 351 -12.98 -0.54 -0.03
CA ALA A 351 -11.78 0.05 -0.59
C ALA A 351 -12.08 0.56 -2.00
N ARG A 352 -11.74 1.81 -2.27
CA ARG A 352 -11.91 2.48 -3.56
C ARG A 352 -10.58 2.44 -4.31
N LYS A 353 -10.61 2.03 -5.57
CA LYS A 353 -9.44 2.06 -6.46
C LYS A 353 -9.83 2.58 -7.85
N LYS A 354 -8.88 3.22 -8.52
CA LYS A 354 -9.01 3.59 -9.92
C LYS A 354 -8.67 2.37 -10.80
N VAL A 355 -9.50 2.09 -11.79
CA VAL A 355 -9.17 1.21 -12.93
C VAL A 355 -9.57 1.97 -14.19
N LEU A 356 -8.59 2.38 -15.00
CA LEU A 356 -8.81 3.32 -16.10
C LEU A 356 -9.49 4.61 -15.58
N ASP A 357 -10.57 5.10 -16.19
CA ASP A 357 -11.32 6.26 -15.70
C ASP A 357 -12.53 5.90 -14.81
N GLU A 358 -12.55 4.67 -14.27
CA GLU A 358 -13.62 4.19 -13.41
C GLU A 358 -13.15 3.94 -11.97
N ILE A 359 -14.09 4.11 -11.04
CA ILE A 359 -13.90 3.76 -9.63
C ILE A 359 -14.43 2.35 -9.40
N VAL A 360 -13.54 1.44 -9.05
CA VAL A 360 -13.87 0.06 -8.70
C VAL A 360 -13.83 -0.11 -7.19
N ASN A 361 -14.83 -0.83 -6.67
CA ASN A 361 -14.97 -1.08 -5.24
C ASN A 361 -14.54 -2.51 -4.91
N THR A 362 -13.76 -2.65 -3.85
CA THR A 362 -13.46 -3.96 -3.26
C THR A 362 -14.11 -3.99 -1.89
N SER A 363 -15.07 -4.89 -1.68
CA SER A 363 -15.75 -4.99 -0.39
C SER A 363 -14.77 -5.47 0.67
N CYS A 364 -14.69 -4.75 1.79
CA CYS A 364 -13.93 -5.22 2.94
C CYS A 364 -14.75 -6.16 3.83
N ASN A 365 -16.08 -5.96 3.87
CA ASN A 365 -17.03 -6.67 4.74
C ASN A 365 -18.34 -7.01 4.02
#